data_AF-A0A3A8YSQ0-F1
#
_entry.id   AF-A0A3A8YSQ0-F1
#
_cell.length_a   1.000
_cell.length_b   1.000
_cell.length_c   1.000
_cell.angle_alpha   90.00
_cell.angle_beta   90.00
_cell.angle_gamma   90.00
#
_symmetry.space_group_name_H-M   'P 1'
#
loop_
_entity.id
_entity.type
_entity.pdbx_description
1 polymer ?
#
loop_
_entity_poly.entity_id
_entity_poly.type
_entity_poly.pdbx_seq_one_letter_code
_entity_poly.pdbx_strand_id
1 'polypeptide(L)'
;MKATFSIVKRLLASNKISFIITAVVVLCTTTSGDSAIALSNGNYTWLLAVLTPFFFVFYDFKKLIYLGASKKDFYFGALVSYGGLALLISLLNTGIHLLIDPLNHTQTVINLMGVCGWMENNVFFAFIQQAVFLLLSMVFLHVLLSMQPHWYGWLTDIILVAIICIFTPIAPLRGLLAGFFKVIMFSPNALLHIVVCMGLSAALSAAGLAVLKRKTL
;
A
#
# COMPACT_ATOMS: atom_id res chain seq x y z
N MET A 1 6.56 -24.02 -4.77
CA MET A 1 6.48 -23.19 -6.00
C MET A 1 5.17 -23.38 -6.78
N LYS A 2 4.77 -24.60 -7.19
CA LYS A 2 3.49 -24.82 -7.90
C LYS A 2 2.25 -24.37 -7.11
N ALA A 3 2.19 -24.69 -5.81
CA ALA A 3 1.07 -24.29 -4.93
C ALA A 3 0.98 -22.76 -4.76
N THR A 4 2.11 -22.11 -4.45
CA THR A 4 2.19 -20.64 -4.32
C THR A 4 1.75 -19.93 -5.59
N PHE A 5 2.21 -20.36 -6.76
CA PHE A 5 1.83 -19.75 -8.03
C PHE A 5 0.33 -19.85 -8.30
N SER A 6 -0.27 -21.02 -8.01
CA SER A 6 -1.71 -21.22 -8.10
C SER A 6 -2.49 -20.29 -7.15
N ILE A 7 -1.99 -20.11 -5.93
CA ILE A 7 -2.57 -19.20 -4.94
C ILE A 7 -2.48 -17.75 -5.43
N VAL A 8 -1.32 -17.28 -5.89
CA VAL A 8 -1.14 -15.93 -6.46
C VAL A 8 -2.13 -15.68 -7.58
N LYS A 9 -2.21 -16.61 -8.54
CA LYS A 9 -3.17 -16.51 -9.66
C LYS A 9 -4.61 -16.40 -9.14
N ARG A 10 -4.97 -17.21 -8.14
CA ARG A 10 -6.32 -17.21 -7.56
C ARG A 10 -6.62 -15.92 -6.79
N LEU A 11 -5.67 -15.42 -6.00
CA LEU A 11 -5.77 -14.17 -5.25
C LEU A 11 -6.00 -12.99 -6.20
N LEU A 12 -5.13 -12.84 -7.21
CA LEU A 12 -5.27 -11.78 -8.22
C LEU A 12 -6.59 -11.90 -9.00
N ALA A 13 -7.00 -13.12 -9.35
CA ALA A 13 -8.28 -13.35 -10.05
C ALA A 13 -9.52 -13.13 -9.16
N SER A 14 -9.39 -13.21 -7.83
CA SER A 14 -10.48 -12.93 -6.89
C SER A 14 -10.60 -11.43 -6.61
N ASN A 15 -9.49 -10.68 -6.74
CA ASN A 15 -9.41 -9.25 -6.47
C ASN A 15 -10.08 -8.34 -7.51
N LYS A 16 -10.97 -8.88 -8.37
CA LYS A 16 -11.61 -8.15 -9.48
C LYS A 16 -12.35 -6.91 -9.00
N ILE A 17 -13.01 -6.99 -7.85
CA ILE A 17 -13.77 -5.87 -7.29
C ILE A 17 -12.85 -4.68 -7.02
N SER A 18 -11.69 -4.90 -6.38
CA SER A 18 -10.70 -3.85 -6.14
C SER A 18 -10.19 -3.22 -7.45
N PHE A 19 -9.92 -4.05 -8.46
CA PHE A 19 -9.52 -3.56 -9.78
C PHE A 19 -10.60 -2.70 -10.44
N ILE A 20 -11.86 -3.16 -10.44
CA ILE A 20 -12.98 -2.45 -11.04
C ILE A 20 -13.21 -1.12 -10.33
N ILE A 21 -13.28 -1.12 -9.00
CA ILE A 21 -13.47 0.10 -8.20
C ILE A 21 -12.33 1.08 -8.49
N THR A 22 -11.07 0.61 -8.46
CA THR A 22 -9.92 1.48 -8.73
C THR A 22 -9.97 2.05 -10.14
N ALA A 23 -10.28 1.24 -11.16
CA ALA A 23 -10.39 1.71 -12.55
C ALA A 23 -11.48 2.75 -12.72
N VAL A 24 -12.66 2.53 -12.12
CA VAL A 24 -13.76 3.50 -12.12
C VAL A 24 -13.30 4.81 -11.46
N VAL A 25 -12.66 4.76 -10.28
CA VAL A 25 -12.18 5.97 -9.61
C VAL A 25 -11.14 6.70 -10.46
N VAL A 26 -10.15 6.00 -11.03
CA VAL A 26 -9.11 6.63 -11.88
C VAL A 26 -9.70 7.28 -13.14
N LEU A 27 -10.73 6.69 -13.74
CA LEU A 27 -11.34 7.20 -14.97
C LEU A 27 -12.41 8.27 -14.74
N CYS A 28 -13.16 8.18 -13.64
CA CYS A 28 -14.29 9.05 -13.36
C CYS A 28 -13.96 10.20 -12.41
N THR A 29 -12.79 10.19 -11.78
CA THR A 29 -12.36 11.34 -10.97
C THR A 29 -12.05 12.52 -11.88
N THR A 30 -12.79 13.60 -11.63
CA THR A 30 -12.61 14.88 -12.30
C THR A 30 -12.42 15.95 -11.23
N THR A 31 -11.57 16.92 -11.54
CA THR A 31 -11.45 18.13 -10.74
C THR A 31 -12.35 19.19 -11.38
N SER A 32 -12.96 20.07 -10.58
CA SER A 32 -13.76 21.18 -11.10
C SER A 32 -12.93 22.04 -12.06
N GLY A 33 -13.52 22.45 -13.18
CA GLY A 33 -12.82 23.24 -14.21
C GLY A 33 -12.35 24.61 -13.71
N ASP A 34 -13.02 25.17 -12.71
CA ASP A 34 -12.70 26.47 -12.11
C ASP A 34 -11.57 26.39 -11.06
N SER A 35 -11.08 25.19 -10.73
CA SER A 35 -9.99 25.03 -9.77
C SER A 35 -8.64 25.28 -10.44
N ALA A 36 -7.73 25.97 -9.74
CA ALA A 36 -6.36 26.17 -10.20
C ALA A 36 -5.48 24.91 -10.05
N ILE A 37 -5.93 23.96 -9.24
CA ILE A 37 -5.19 22.77 -8.81
C ILE A 37 -6.03 21.54 -9.11
N ALA A 38 -5.47 20.60 -9.87
CA ALA A 38 -6.04 19.28 -10.09
C ALA A 38 -5.21 18.20 -9.40
N LEU A 39 -5.86 17.17 -8.87
CA LEU A 39 -5.14 16.00 -8.37
C LEU A 39 -4.88 15.04 -9.54
N SER A 40 -3.66 14.52 -9.67
CA SER A 40 -3.35 13.52 -10.69
C SER A 40 -4.23 12.29 -10.53
N ASN A 41 -4.87 11.86 -11.61
CA ASN A 41 -5.68 10.65 -11.60
C ASN A 41 -4.84 9.39 -11.30
N GLY A 42 -3.53 9.46 -11.54
CA GLY A 42 -2.58 8.40 -11.20
C GLY A 42 -2.52 8.12 -9.70
N ASN A 43 -2.73 9.12 -8.85
CA ASN A 43 -2.73 8.94 -7.40
C ASN A 43 -3.82 7.96 -6.94
N TYR A 44 -4.97 7.94 -7.62
CA TYR A 44 -6.08 7.04 -7.28
C TYR A 44 -5.77 5.57 -7.56
N THR A 45 -4.72 5.25 -8.34
CA THR A 45 -4.26 3.86 -8.49
C THR A 45 -3.81 3.25 -7.16
N TRP A 46 -3.42 4.08 -6.18
CA TRP A 46 -3.04 3.64 -4.84
C TRP A 46 -4.20 3.02 -4.06
N LEU A 47 -5.45 3.30 -4.46
CA LEU A 47 -6.64 2.67 -3.89
C LEU A 47 -6.58 1.14 -4.00
N LEU A 48 -6.00 0.61 -5.09
CA LEU A 48 -5.82 -0.82 -5.27
C LEU A 48 -4.89 -1.41 -4.19
N ALA A 49 -3.84 -0.68 -3.79
CA ALA A 49 -2.94 -1.09 -2.71
C ALA A 49 -3.67 -1.10 -1.35
N VAL A 50 -4.63 -0.21 -1.14
CA VAL A 50 -5.43 -0.20 0.08
C VAL A 50 -6.46 -1.33 0.09
N LEU A 51 -7.21 -1.53 -0.99
CA LEU A 51 -8.30 -2.51 -1.04
C LEU A 51 -7.81 -3.96 -1.04
N THR A 52 -6.69 -4.25 -1.71
CA THR A 52 -6.23 -5.64 -1.90
C THR A 52 -6.01 -6.38 -0.57
N PRO A 53 -5.31 -5.83 0.44
CA PRO A 53 -5.18 -6.46 1.75
C PRO A 53 -6.52 -6.80 2.42
N PHE A 54 -7.53 -5.93 2.33
CA PHE A 54 -8.86 -6.19 2.90
C PHE A 54 -9.50 -7.41 2.27
N PHE A 55 -9.52 -7.48 0.93
CA PHE A 55 -10.14 -8.62 0.23
C PHE A 55 -9.37 -9.91 0.48
N PHE A 56 -8.04 -9.85 0.47
CA PHE A 56 -7.22 -11.03 0.72
C PHE A 56 -7.46 -11.59 2.12
N VAL A 57 -7.40 -10.74 3.14
CA VAL A 57 -7.45 -11.18 4.55
C VAL A 57 -8.85 -11.60 4.98
N PHE A 58 -9.89 -10.85 4.61
CA PHE A 58 -11.25 -11.13 5.09
C PHE A 58 -12.03 -12.11 4.24
N TYR A 59 -11.80 -12.15 2.92
CA TYR A 59 -12.59 -12.97 2.01
C TYR A 59 -11.79 -14.17 1.47
N ASP A 60 -10.64 -13.91 0.84
CA ASP A 60 -9.91 -14.98 0.15
C ASP A 60 -9.23 -15.94 1.11
N PHE A 61 -8.78 -15.46 2.27
CA PHE A 61 -8.17 -16.31 3.30
C PHE A 61 -9.07 -17.49 3.65
N LYS A 62 -10.28 -17.22 4.15
CA LYS A 62 -11.22 -18.25 4.60
C LYS A 62 -11.57 -19.22 3.45
N LYS A 63 -11.83 -18.67 2.26
CA LYS A 63 -12.12 -19.45 1.05
C LYS A 63 -10.99 -20.40 0.68
N LEU A 64 -9.74 -19.92 0.67
CA LEU A 64 -8.59 -20.72 0.28
C LEU A 64 -8.24 -21.77 1.31
N ILE A 65 -8.36 -21.47 2.61
CA ILE A 65 -8.10 -22.47 3.65
C ILE A 65 -9.15 -23.60 3.60
N TYR A 66 -10.44 -23.31 3.36
CA TYR A 66 -11.45 -24.36 3.16
C TYR A 66 -11.21 -25.21 1.91
N LEU A 67 -10.56 -24.66 0.88
CA LEU A 67 -10.13 -25.40 -0.31
C LEU A 67 -8.82 -26.20 -0.08
N GLY A 68 -8.34 -26.27 1.16
CA GLY A 68 -7.17 -27.06 1.55
C GLY A 68 -5.82 -26.35 1.40
N ALA A 69 -5.80 -25.03 1.15
CA ALA A 69 -4.54 -24.29 1.10
C ALA A 69 -3.92 -24.17 2.50
N SER A 70 -2.59 -24.24 2.60
CA SER A 70 -1.91 -24.00 3.86
C SER A 70 -1.87 -22.49 4.17
N LYS A 71 -1.92 -22.14 5.46
CA LYS A 71 -1.80 -20.74 5.91
C LYS A 71 -0.49 -20.11 5.44
N LYS A 72 0.62 -20.86 5.49
CA LYS A 72 1.94 -20.41 5.05
C LYS A 72 1.94 -20.11 3.55
N ASP A 73 1.36 -20.99 2.74
CA ASP A 73 1.32 -20.80 1.27
C ASP A 73 0.40 -19.64 0.88
N PHE A 74 -0.72 -19.47 1.60
CA PHE A 74 -1.58 -18.28 1.44
C PHE A 74 -0.79 -17.00 1.72
N TYR A 75 -0.10 -16.94 2.86
CA TYR A 75 0.62 -15.75 3.28
C TYR A 75 1.74 -15.39 2.32
N PHE A 76 2.54 -16.37 1.92
CA PHE A 76 3.59 -16.15 0.94
C PHE A 76 3.02 -15.76 -0.44
N GLY A 77 1.90 -16.36 -0.84
CA GLY A 77 1.16 -15.96 -2.04
C GLY A 77 0.63 -14.53 -1.99
N ALA A 78 0.16 -14.07 -0.82
CA ALA A 78 -0.25 -12.68 -0.61
C ALA A 78 0.95 -11.72 -0.74
N LEU A 79 2.08 -12.01 -0.11
CA LEU A 79 3.30 -11.18 -0.20
C LEU A 79 3.81 -11.04 -1.64
N VAL A 80 3.87 -12.15 -2.39
CA VAL A 80 4.26 -12.12 -3.81
C VAL A 80 3.27 -11.29 -4.63
N SER A 81 1.97 -11.41 -4.36
CA SER A 81 0.94 -10.63 -5.04
C SER A 81 1.07 -9.13 -4.73
N TYR A 82 1.38 -8.76 -3.48
CA TYR A 82 1.62 -7.35 -3.11
C TYR A 82 2.85 -6.79 -3.81
N GLY A 83 3.94 -7.54 -3.93
CA GLY A 83 5.10 -7.12 -4.70
C GLY A 83 4.75 -6.82 -6.17
N GLY A 84 4.03 -7.75 -6.82
CA GLY A 84 3.59 -7.56 -8.20
C GLY A 84 2.63 -6.37 -8.37
N LEU A 85 1.66 -6.24 -7.46
CA LEU A 85 0.70 -5.13 -7.49
C LEU A 85 1.36 -3.78 -7.19
N ALA A 86 2.31 -3.72 -6.27
CA ALA A 86 3.03 -2.49 -5.97
C ALA A 86 3.79 -1.97 -7.19
N LEU A 87 4.47 -2.86 -7.91
CA LEU A 87 5.14 -2.53 -9.17
C LEU A 87 4.14 -2.09 -10.24
N LEU A 88 3.02 -2.80 -10.40
CA LEU A 88 1.98 -2.43 -11.37
C LEU A 88 1.37 -1.05 -11.07
N ILE A 89 0.97 -0.80 -9.82
CA ILE A 89 0.38 0.48 -9.39
C ILE A 89 1.40 1.60 -9.59
N SER A 90 2.64 1.37 -9.20
CA SER A 90 3.69 2.35 -9.42
C SER A 90 3.92 2.65 -10.89
N LEU A 91 3.93 1.62 -11.75
CA LEU A 91 4.12 1.78 -13.18
C LEU A 91 2.98 2.61 -13.80
N LEU A 92 1.74 2.30 -13.41
CA LEU A 92 0.56 3.02 -13.87
C LEU A 92 0.56 4.47 -13.40
N ASN A 93 0.84 4.74 -12.12
CA ASN A 93 0.90 6.11 -11.62
C ASN A 93 2.01 6.92 -12.30
N THR A 94 3.22 6.34 -12.42
CA THR A 94 4.33 7.00 -13.11
C THR A 94 4.03 7.24 -14.58
N GLY A 95 3.39 6.28 -15.26
CA GLY A 95 2.95 6.43 -16.65
C GLY A 95 1.92 7.56 -16.82
N ILE A 96 0.90 7.61 -15.96
CA ILE A 96 -0.10 8.69 -15.97
C ILE A 96 0.57 10.04 -15.71
N HIS A 97 1.50 10.10 -14.75
CA HIS A 97 2.22 11.32 -14.42
C HIS A 97 3.07 11.88 -15.57
N LEU A 98 3.67 11.01 -16.37
CA LEU A 98 4.55 11.44 -17.46
C LEU A 98 3.82 11.65 -18.78
N LEU A 99 2.73 10.91 -19.02
CA LEU A 99 2.06 10.86 -20.32
C LEU A 99 0.74 11.63 -20.36
N ILE A 100 0.05 11.73 -19.21
CA ILE A 100 -1.32 12.28 -19.15
C ILE A 100 -1.35 13.59 -18.37
N ASP A 101 -0.75 13.66 -17.17
CA ASP A 101 -0.73 14.89 -16.36
C ASP A 101 -0.22 16.12 -17.16
N PRO A 102 0.83 16.03 -18.02
CA PRO A 102 1.34 17.18 -18.77
C PRO A 102 0.42 17.68 -19.89
N LEU A 103 -0.59 16.88 -20.29
CA LEU A 103 -1.59 17.28 -21.27
C LEU A 103 -2.61 18.28 -20.68
N ASN A 104 -2.66 18.40 -19.35
CA ASN A 104 -3.48 19.39 -18.69
C ASN A 104 -2.74 20.74 -18.67
N HIS A 105 -3.09 21.62 -19.61
CA HIS A 105 -2.50 22.96 -19.71
C HIS A 105 -3.23 24.01 -18.90
N THR A 106 -4.40 23.70 -18.33
CA THR A 106 -5.26 24.68 -17.65
C THR A 106 -5.06 24.70 -16.14
N GLN A 107 -4.57 23.60 -15.55
CA GLN A 107 -4.46 23.44 -14.11
C GLN A 107 -3.10 22.91 -13.72
N THR A 108 -2.63 23.27 -12.52
CA THR A 108 -1.44 22.65 -11.94
C THR A 108 -1.81 21.27 -11.39
N VAL A 109 -1.28 20.20 -12.00
CA VAL A 109 -1.58 18.82 -11.60
C VAL A 109 -0.63 18.37 -10.49
N ILE A 110 -1.19 18.00 -9.33
CA ILE A 110 -0.43 17.52 -8.17
C ILE A 110 -0.39 15.99 -8.17
N ASN A 111 0.81 15.42 -8.33
CA ASN A 111 1.06 14.00 -8.15
C ASN A 111 1.75 13.73 -6.80
N LEU A 112 1.33 12.67 -6.11
CA LEU A 112 1.87 12.29 -4.79
C LEU A 112 3.35 11.94 -4.85
N MET A 113 3.89 11.45 -5.97
CA MET A 113 5.33 11.24 -6.12
C MET A 113 6.11 12.56 -5.99
N GLY A 114 5.56 13.66 -6.53
CA GLY A 114 6.13 14.99 -6.38
C GLY A 114 5.99 15.50 -4.95
N VAL A 115 4.82 15.34 -4.33
CA VAL A 115 4.57 15.72 -2.92
C VAL A 115 5.51 14.98 -1.96
N CYS A 116 5.84 13.72 -2.25
CA CYS A 116 6.77 12.92 -1.44
C CYS A 116 8.26 13.26 -1.69
N GLY A 117 8.57 14.15 -2.64
CA GLY A 117 9.94 14.48 -3.03
C GLY A 117 10.65 13.39 -3.83
N TRP A 118 9.95 12.34 -4.26
CA TRP A 118 10.57 11.21 -4.97
C TRP A 118 11.03 11.60 -6.38
N MET A 119 10.31 12.54 -7.00
CA MET A 119 10.65 13.10 -8.31
C MET A 119 11.87 14.03 -8.29
N GLU A 120 12.44 14.35 -7.12
CA GLU A 120 13.72 15.06 -7.02
C GLU A 120 14.90 14.18 -7.48
N ASN A 121 14.72 12.86 -7.45
CA ASN A 121 15.62 11.91 -8.10
C ASN A 121 15.26 11.77 -9.59
N ASN A 122 15.82 10.75 -10.25
CA ASN A 122 15.29 10.36 -11.55
C ASN A 122 13.95 9.60 -11.42
N VAL A 123 13.18 9.61 -12.51
CA VAL A 123 11.90 8.91 -12.63
C VAL A 123 11.99 7.43 -12.24
N PHE A 124 13.10 6.78 -12.57
CA PHE A 124 13.32 5.37 -12.26
C PHE A 124 13.35 5.12 -10.74
N PHE A 125 14.09 5.95 -9.98
CA PHE A 125 14.12 5.87 -8.53
C PHE A 125 12.78 6.27 -7.92
N ALA A 126 12.08 7.26 -8.47
CA ALA A 126 10.74 7.63 -7.99
C ALA A 126 9.74 6.46 -8.11
N PHE A 127 9.78 5.74 -9.23
CA PHE A 127 9.02 4.52 -9.45
C PHE A 127 9.36 3.44 -8.42
N ILE A 128 10.66 3.18 -8.16
CA ILE A 128 11.05 2.18 -7.16
C ILE A 128 10.65 2.61 -5.74
N GLN A 129 10.84 3.88 -5.38
CA GLN A 129 10.44 4.42 -4.07
C GLN A 129 8.94 4.24 -3.84
N GLN A 130 8.12 4.62 -4.83
CA GLN A 130 6.68 4.43 -4.75
C GLN A 130 6.31 2.94 -4.62
N ALA A 131 6.88 2.06 -5.44
CA ALA A 131 6.60 0.62 -5.37
C ALA A 131 6.95 0.04 -3.98
N VAL A 132 8.10 0.39 -3.43
CA VAL A 132 8.52 -0.10 -2.11
C VAL A 132 7.64 0.47 -0.99
N PHE A 133 7.24 1.74 -1.08
CA PHE A 133 6.30 2.34 -0.12
C PHE A 133 4.91 1.67 -0.16
N LEU A 134 4.40 1.38 -1.36
CA LEU A 134 3.13 0.69 -1.54
C LEU A 134 3.19 -0.75 -1.03
N LEU A 135 4.32 -1.45 -1.24
CA LEU A 135 4.55 -2.77 -0.65
C LEU A 135 4.49 -2.71 0.88
N LEU A 136 5.22 -1.78 1.49
CA LEU A 136 5.19 -1.57 2.94
C LEU A 136 3.76 -1.34 3.43
N SER A 137 3.01 -0.47 2.76
CA SER A 137 1.63 -0.16 3.10
C SER A 137 0.72 -1.39 3.03
N MET A 138 0.83 -2.18 1.96
CA MET A 138 0.05 -3.42 1.80
C MET A 138 0.39 -4.47 2.85
N VAL A 139 1.67 -4.66 3.16
CA VAL A 139 2.13 -5.60 4.18
C VAL A 139 1.66 -5.15 5.57
N PHE A 140 1.80 -3.86 5.89
CA PHE A 140 1.31 -3.27 7.13
C PHE A 140 -0.20 -3.52 7.30
N LEU A 141 -1.00 -3.19 6.29
CA LEU A 141 -2.44 -3.43 6.31
C LEU A 141 -2.77 -4.92 6.44
N HIS A 142 -2.09 -5.79 5.69
CA HIS A 142 -2.33 -7.24 5.81
C HIS A 142 -2.14 -7.73 7.25
N VAL A 143 -1.04 -7.31 7.88
CA VAL A 143 -0.72 -7.70 9.26
C VAL A 143 -1.78 -7.17 10.21
N LEU A 144 -2.08 -5.87 10.14
CA LEU A 144 -3.09 -5.22 10.99
C LEU A 144 -4.45 -5.94 10.87
N LEU A 145 -4.93 -6.13 9.64
CA LEU A 145 -6.21 -6.78 9.35
C LEU A 145 -6.24 -8.25 9.80
N SER A 146 -5.09 -8.94 9.75
CA SER A 146 -4.99 -10.34 10.21
C SER A 146 -5.10 -10.49 11.72
N MET A 147 -4.76 -9.45 12.48
CA MET A 147 -4.88 -9.40 13.93
C MET A 147 -6.31 -9.11 14.40
N GLN A 148 -7.11 -8.40 13.59
CA GLN A 148 -8.48 -7.92 13.92
C GLN A 148 -9.42 -8.96 14.56
N PRO A 149 -9.42 -10.25 14.14
CA PRO A 149 -10.29 -11.25 14.78
C PRO A 149 -9.92 -11.61 16.23
N HIS A 150 -8.80 -11.12 16.75
CA HIS A 150 -8.29 -11.46 18.09
C HIS A 150 -8.21 -10.23 18.99
N TRP A 151 -8.17 -10.45 20.31
CA TRP A 151 -8.10 -9.38 21.32
C TRP A 151 -6.90 -8.44 21.12
N TYR A 152 -5.76 -8.97 20.67
CA TYR A 152 -4.57 -8.15 20.43
C TYR A 152 -4.69 -7.29 19.18
N GLY A 153 -5.63 -7.58 18.27
CA GLY A 153 -6.01 -6.67 17.18
C GLY A 153 -6.62 -5.38 17.72
N TRP A 154 -7.62 -5.50 18.60
CA TRP A 154 -8.22 -4.35 19.30
C TRP A 154 -7.20 -3.54 20.10
N LEU A 155 -6.30 -4.21 20.81
CA LEU A 155 -5.21 -3.53 21.51
C LEU A 155 -4.31 -2.75 20.54
N THR A 156 -3.98 -3.33 19.39
CA THR A 156 -3.15 -2.67 18.36
C THR A 156 -3.86 -1.43 17.82
N ASP A 157 -5.17 -1.50 17.56
CA ASP A 157 -5.95 -0.36 17.09
C ASP A 157 -6.02 0.76 18.13
N ILE A 158 -6.27 0.42 19.41
CA ILE A 158 -6.25 1.39 20.51
C ILE A 158 -4.89 2.08 20.60
N ILE A 159 -3.80 1.32 20.48
CA ILE A 159 -2.44 1.88 20.48
C ILE A 159 -2.23 2.80 19.28
N LEU A 160 -2.64 2.41 18.08
CA LEU A 160 -2.52 3.24 16.87
C LEU A 160 -3.31 4.55 17.01
N VAL A 161 -4.57 4.47 17.48
CA VAL A 161 -5.41 5.64 17.74
C VAL A 161 -4.76 6.52 18.80
N ALA A 162 -4.27 5.94 19.91
CA ALA A 162 -3.59 6.69 20.96
C ALA A 162 -2.34 7.40 20.43
N ILE A 163 -1.50 6.73 19.63
CA ILE A 163 -0.34 7.34 18.98
C ILE A 163 -0.78 8.54 18.14
N ILE A 164 -1.78 8.40 17.27
CA ILE A 164 -2.24 9.50 16.41
C ILE A 164 -2.80 10.65 17.25
N CYS A 165 -3.70 10.37 18.19
CA CYS A 165 -4.38 11.38 19.01
C CYS A 165 -3.45 12.08 20.00
N ILE A 166 -2.40 11.43 20.50
CA ILE A 166 -1.44 12.01 21.46
C ILE A 166 -0.27 12.68 20.75
N PHE A 167 0.26 12.05 19.68
CA PHE A 167 1.47 12.56 19.02
C PHE A 167 1.16 13.76 18.14
N THR A 168 -0.04 13.87 17.56
CA THR A 168 -0.40 15.01 16.70
C THR A 168 -0.45 16.35 17.47
N PRO A 169 -1.10 16.48 18.64
CA PRO A 169 -1.16 17.76 19.36
C PRO A 169 0.12 18.13 20.11
N ILE A 170 0.92 17.14 20.57
CA ILE A 170 2.09 17.40 21.42
C ILE A 170 3.33 17.65 20.56
N ALA A 171 3.87 18.88 20.59
CA ALA A 171 4.95 19.32 19.69
C ALA A 171 6.18 18.39 19.58
N PRO A 172 6.83 17.93 20.67
CA PRO A 172 7.98 17.02 20.55
C PRO A 172 7.60 15.65 19.97
N LEU A 173 6.43 15.11 20.32
CA LEU A 173 5.94 13.84 19.79
C LEU A 173 5.52 13.95 18.32
N ARG A 174 4.93 15.09 17.93
CA ARG A 174 4.63 15.42 16.53
C ARG A 174 5.91 15.47 15.71
N GLY A 175 6.98 16.03 16.26
CA GLY A 175 8.31 16.03 15.65
C GLY A 175 8.83 14.62 15.38
N LEU A 176 8.65 13.70 16.34
CA LEU A 176 9.01 12.29 16.17
C LEU A 176 8.16 11.61 15.08
N LEU A 177 6.84 11.81 15.08
CA LEU A 177 5.94 11.25 14.08
C LEU A 177 6.25 11.79 12.67
N ALA A 178 6.48 13.09 12.54
CA ALA A 178 6.91 13.70 11.30
C ALA A 178 8.29 13.18 10.84
N GLY A 179 9.22 12.98 11.78
CA GLY A 179 10.52 12.38 11.51
C GLY A 179 10.40 10.97 10.95
N PHE A 180 9.50 10.16 11.50
CA PHE A 180 9.18 8.84 10.96
C PHE A 180 8.68 8.94 9.51
N PHE A 181 7.67 9.77 9.24
CA PHE A 181 7.15 9.95 7.87
C PHE A 181 8.16 10.56 6.90
N LYS A 182 9.09 11.41 7.35
CA LYS A 182 10.20 11.91 6.52
C LYS A 182 11.14 10.80 6.06
N VAL A 183 11.29 9.74 6.85
CA VAL A 183 12.13 8.60 6.46
C VAL A 183 11.36 7.66 5.52
N ILE A 184 10.09 7.37 5.82
CA ILE A 184 9.33 6.33 5.12
C ILE A 184 8.46 6.82 3.96
N MET A 185 8.24 8.13 3.83
CA MET A 185 7.33 8.70 2.82
C MET A 185 7.93 9.98 2.19
N PHE A 186 8.22 11.01 2.98
CA PHE A 186 8.73 12.31 2.49
C PHE A 186 10.26 12.34 2.45
N SER A 187 10.86 11.46 1.64
CA SER A 187 12.31 11.31 1.55
C SER A 187 12.84 11.44 0.12
N PRO A 188 13.67 12.46 -0.18
CA PRO A 188 14.37 12.54 -1.45
C PRO A 188 15.56 11.58 -1.52
N ASN A 189 16.06 11.05 -0.39
CA ASN A 189 17.14 10.06 -0.42
C ASN A 189 16.59 8.66 -0.76
N ALA A 190 16.65 8.30 -2.05
CA ALA A 190 16.08 7.06 -2.55
C ALA A 190 16.64 5.81 -1.87
N LEU A 191 17.96 5.72 -1.66
CA LEU A 191 18.59 4.53 -1.10
C LEU A 191 18.17 4.31 0.36
N LEU A 192 18.21 5.36 1.18
CA LEU A 192 17.77 5.28 2.57
C LEU A 192 16.30 4.88 2.65
N HIS A 193 15.44 5.56 1.89
CA HIS A 193 14.00 5.26 1.85
C HIS A 193 13.73 3.80 1.46
N ILE A 194 14.35 3.31 0.38
CA ILE A 194 14.17 1.94 -0.11
C ILE A 194 14.61 0.93 0.94
N VAL A 195 15.80 1.11 1.52
CA VAL A 195 16.33 0.18 2.53
C VAL A 195 15.44 0.14 3.76
N VAL A 196 14.99 1.29 4.27
CA VAL A 196 14.13 1.34 5.45
C VAL A 196 12.77 0.72 5.17
N CYS A 197 12.12 1.07 4.06
CA CYS A 197 10.80 0.54 3.72
C CYS A 197 10.84 -0.97 3.42
N MET A 198 11.89 -1.47 2.77
CA MET A 198 12.11 -2.91 2.59
C MET A 198 12.37 -3.62 3.91
N GLY A 199 13.21 -3.04 4.78
CA GLY A 199 13.51 -3.59 6.10
C GLY A 199 12.26 -3.68 6.99
N LEU A 200 11.46 -2.61 7.03
CA LEU A 200 10.18 -2.60 7.74
C LEU A 200 9.18 -3.61 7.14
N SER A 201 9.10 -3.71 5.81
CA SER A 201 8.26 -4.71 5.14
C SER A 201 8.67 -6.13 5.52
N ALA A 202 9.97 -6.43 5.58
CA ALA A 202 10.49 -7.73 6.00
C ALA A 202 10.18 -8.02 7.48
N ALA A 203 10.38 -7.04 8.37
CA ALA A 203 10.06 -7.16 9.79
C ALA A 203 8.56 -7.40 10.02
N LEU A 204 7.70 -6.63 9.37
CA LEU A 204 6.25 -6.82 9.41
C LEU A 204 5.84 -8.16 8.81
N SER A 205 6.49 -8.60 7.73
CA SER A 205 6.22 -9.92 7.14
C SER A 205 6.54 -11.06 8.11
N ALA A 206 7.63 -10.94 8.87
CA ALA A 206 7.99 -11.90 9.91
C ALA A 206 6.96 -11.88 11.06
N ALA A 207 6.54 -10.69 11.50
CA ALA A 207 5.49 -10.54 12.51
C ALA A 207 4.15 -11.13 12.05
N GLY A 208 3.75 -10.89 10.81
CA GLY A 208 2.53 -11.45 10.22
C GLY A 208 2.54 -12.97 10.16
N LEU A 209 3.68 -13.58 9.85
CA LEU A 209 3.82 -15.04 9.91
C LEU A 209 3.63 -15.58 11.35
N ALA A 210 4.11 -14.86 12.35
CA ALA A 210 3.92 -15.24 13.76
C ALA A 210 2.46 -15.12 14.20
N VAL A 211 1.76 -14.06 13.78
CA VAL A 211 0.31 -13.89 14.00
C VAL A 211 -0.47 -15.04 13.35
N LEU A 212 -0.12 -15.38 12.10
CA LEU A 212 -0.84 -16.39 11.35
C LEU A 212 -0.70 -17.80 11.93
N LYS A 213 0.44 -18.11 12.56
CA LYS A 213 0.63 -19.38 13.30
C LYS A 213 -0.33 -19.52 14.48
N ARG A 214 -0.71 -18.40 15.11
CA ARG A 214 -1.63 -18.37 16.26
C ARG A 214 -3.10 -18.35 15.86
N LYS A 215 -3.41 -17.94 14.63
CA LYS A 215 -4.78 -17.90 14.10
C LYS A 215 -5.34 -19.31 14.06
N THR A 216 -6.27 -19.69 14.94
CA THR A 216 -7.09 -20.90 14.77
C THR A 216 -8.06 -20.67 13.60
N LEU A 217 -8.42 -21.75 12.90
CA LEU A 217 -9.36 -21.67 11.77
C LEU A 217 -10.74 -21.23 12.23
#